data_AF-A0A940TR97-F1
#
_entry.id   AF-A0A940TR97-F1
#
_cell.length_a   1.000
_cell.length_b   1.000
_cell.length_c   1.000
_cell.angle_alpha   90.00
_cell.angle_beta   90.00
_cell.angle_gamma   90.00
#
_symmetry.space_group_name_H-M   'P 1'
#
loop_
_entity.id
_entity.type
_entity.pdbx_description
1 polymer ?
#
loop_
_entity_poly.entity_id
_entity_poly.type
_entity_poly.pdbx_seq_one_letter_code
_entity_poly.pdbx_strand_id
1 'polypeptide(L)'
;MKHLCNSVSELLEKYVDREVTDQERALVETHLLDCSSCRNDLKSLEELSNGMKVSLEEMARKEDFDRVWLKVRRELRSEEKTAWWERVRSWFALPVLHQKRVWVPAVAAMLVLIFVTVPFLTKKSPSLPADFGVEYVESKTNNVMVYEVGPAVTVIWLFEGDEEEATPS
;
A
#
# COMPACT_ATOMS: atom_id res chain seq x y z
N MET A 1 -23.28 60.78 17.38
CA MET A 1 -24.23 59.66 17.30
C MET A 1 -24.62 59.29 15.87
N LYS A 2 -25.00 60.21 14.98
CA LYS A 2 -25.41 59.90 13.59
C LYS A 2 -24.38 59.10 12.75
N HIS A 3 -23.09 59.44 12.83
CA HIS A 3 -22.06 58.75 12.04
C HIS A 3 -21.89 57.28 12.43
N LEU A 4 -22.00 56.95 13.73
CA LEU A 4 -21.96 55.57 14.22
C LEU A 4 -23.19 54.78 13.75
N CYS A 5 -24.36 55.43 13.69
CA CYS A 5 -25.59 54.83 13.16
C CYS A 5 -25.43 54.39 11.71
N ASN A 6 -24.86 55.25 10.86
CA ASN A 6 -24.63 54.91 9.45
C ASN A 6 -23.66 53.74 9.31
N SER A 7 -22.54 53.75 10.03
CA SER A 7 -21.58 52.65 9.99
C SER A 7 -22.18 51.33 10.49
N VAL A 8 -23.02 51.35 11.52
CA VAL A 8 -23.69 50.14 12.03
C VAL A 8 -24.74 49.65 11.03
N SER A 9 -25.51 50.55 10.43
CA SER A 9 -26.53 50.20 9.42
C SER A 9 -25.92 49.41 8.26
N GLU A 10 -24.76 49.84 7.75
CA GLU A 10 -24.02 49.11 6.70
C GLU A 10 -23.51 47.73 7.12
N LEU A 11 -23.38 47.48 8.43
CA LEU A 11 -22.93 46.20 9.00
C LEU A 11 -24.08 45.25 9.35
N LEU A 12 -25.34 45.72 9.41
CA LEU A 12 -26.46 44.89 9.88
C LEU A 12 -26.73 43.67 8.98
N GLU A 13 -26.65 43.82 7.66
CA GLU A 13 -26.84 42.71 6.71
C GLU A 13 -25.77 41.62 6.93
N LYS A 14 -24.50 42.03 6.92
CA LYS A 14 -23.36 41.14 7.22
C LYS A 14 -23.47 40.51 8.60
N TYR A 15 -23.99 41.24 9.58
CA TYR A 15 -24.18 40.74 10.94
C TYR A 15 -25.21 39.59 10.97
N VAL A 16 -26.33 39.74 10.27
CA VAL A 16 -27.37 38.70 10.12
C VAL A 16 -26.81 37.46 9.41
N ASP A 17 -26.00 37.67 8.37
CA ASP A 17 -25.37 36.58 7.59
C ASP A 17 -24.13 35.97 8.26
N ARG A 18 -23.73 36.51 9.44
CA ARG A 18 -22.54 36.09 10.21
C ARG A 18 -21.22 36.30 9.47
N GLU A 19 -21.16 37.32 8.62
CA GLU A 19 -19.98 37.70 7.83
C GLU A 19 -19.16 38.84 8.46
N VAL A 20 -19.56 39.33 9.63
CA VAL A 20 -18.81 40.33 10.40
C VAL A 20 -17.66 39.70 11.19
N THR A 21 -16.58 40.45 11.34
CA THR A 21 -15.49 40.15 12.27
C THR A 21 -15.93 40.29 13.72
N ASP A 22 -15.17 39.74 14.67
CA ASP A 22 -15.46 39.86 16.11
C ASP A 22 -15.51 41.33 16.58
N GLN A 23 -14.64 42.19 16.01
CA GLN A 23 -14.59 43.60 16.34
C GLN A 23 -15.83 44.36 15.84
N GLU A 24 -16.27 44.07 14.60
CA GLU A 24 -17.50 44.65 14.03
C GLU A 24 -18.73 44.16 14.78
N ARG A 25 -18.78 42.87 15.14
CA ARG A 25 -19.84 42.28 15.96
C ARG A 25 -19.99 43.02 17.28
N ALA A 26 -18.89 43.20 18.02
CA ALA A 26 -18.91 43.92 19.30
C ALA A 26 -19.38 45.38 19.13
N LEU A 27 -18.98 46.05 18.04
CA LEU A 27 -19.42 47.41 17.71
C LEU A 27 -20.93 47.47 17.46
N VAL A 28 -21.46 46.55 16.65
CA VAL A 28 -22.90 46.44 16.36
C VAL A 28 -23.67 46.15 17.65
N GLU A 29 -23.30 45.12 18.40
CA GLU A 29 -23.97 44.73 19.64
C GLU A 29 -24.00 45.86 20.67
N THR A 30 -22.88 46.57 20.85
CA THR A 30 -22.80 47.74 21.74
C THR A 30 -23.75 48.85 21.28
N HIS A 31 -23.79 49.16 19.98
CA HIS A 31 -24.67 50.20 19.45
C HIS A 31 -26.15 49.85 19.61
N LEU A 32 -26.51 48.58 19.46
CA LEU A 32 -27.88 48.09 19.58
C LEU A 32 -28.45 48.21 20.99
N LEU A 33 -27.62 48.35 22.03
CA LEU A 33 -28.08 48.60 23.40
C LEU A 33 -28.81 49.95 23.51
N ASP A 34 -28.30 50.97 22.81
CA ASP A 34 -28.75 52.35 22.96
C ASP A 34 -29.56 52.88 21.76
N CYS A 35 -29.51 52.20 20.61
CA CYS A 35 -30.18 52.66 19.38
C CYS A 35 -31.41 51.83 19.02
N SER A 36 -32.61 52.40 19.21
CA SER A 36 -33.87 51.76 18.83
C SER A 36 -34.07 51.65 17.32
N SER A 37 -33.57 52.61 16.53
CA SER A 37 -33.68 52.58 15.06
C SER A 37 -32.97 51.36 14.48
N CYS A 38 -31.68 51.19 14.80
CA CYS A 38 -30.90 50.06 14.30
C CYS A 38 -31.41 48.71 14.81
N ARG A 39 -32.01 48.65 16.02
CA ARG A 39 -32.71 47.44 16.48
C ARG A 39 -33.93 47.10 15.63
N ASN A 40 -34.70 48.09 15.22
CA ASN A 40 -35.86 47.87 14.35
C ASN A 40 -35.41 47.41 12.96
N ASP A 41 -34.37 48.04 12.42
CA ASP A 41 -33.80 47.67 11.11
C ASP A 41 -33.28 46.22 11.13
N LEU A 42 -32.53 45.86 12.18
CA LEU A 42 -32.05 44.48 12.38
C LEU A 42 -33.22 43.50 12.46
N LYS A 43 -34.27 43.82 13.23
CA LYS A 43 -35.44 42.97 13.36
C LYS A 43 -36.15 42.76 12.01
N SER A 44 -36.27 43.80 11.19
CA SER A 44 -36.85 43.68 9.84
C SER A 44 -36.02 42.78 8.93
N LEU A 45 -34.69 42.84 8.99
CA LEU A 45 -33.80 41.93 8.26
C LEU A 45 -33.96 40.48 8.73
N GLU A 46 -34.04 40.26 10.04
CA GLU A 46 -34.25 38.93 10.63
C GLU A 46 -35.62 38.34 10.25
N GLU A 47 -36.67 39.15 10.27
CA GLU A 47 -38.02 38.75 9.84
C GLU A 47 -38.05 38.35 8.37
N LEU A 48 -37.40 39.11 7.49
CA LEU A 48 -37.27 38.78 6.08
C LEU A 48 -36.50 37.46 5.86
N SER A 49 -35.35 37.32 6.52
CA SER A 49 -34.51 36.12 6.44
C SER A 49 -35.26 34.88 6.92
N ASN A 50 -35.96 34.98 8.05
CA ASN A 50 -36.76 33.88 8.60
C ASN A 50 -37.96 33.55 7.71
N GLY A 51 -38.64 34.55 7.16
CA GLY A 51 -39.73 34.34 6.21
C GLY A 51 -39.29 33.53 4.99
N MET A 52 -38.15 33.87 4.40
CA MET A 52 -37.56 33.12 3.29
C MET A 52 -37.17 31.69 3.69
N LYS A 53 -36.52 31.52 4.85
CA LYS A 53 -36.14 30.20 5.36
C LYS A 53 -37.33 29.26 5.50
N VAL A 54 -38.44 29.74 6.06
CA VAL A 54 -39.65 28.92 6.22
C VAL A 54 -40.18 28.44 4.86
N SER A 55 -40.26 29.31 3.87
CA SER A 55 -40.69 28.93 2.51
C SER A 55 -39.72 27.93 1.87
N LEU A 56 -38.41 28.17 2.00
CA LEU A 56 -37.39 27.28 1.47
C LEU A 56 -37.38 25.91 2.15
N GLU A 57 -37.55 25.85 3.47
CA GLU A 57 -37.64 24.59 4.22
C GLU A 57 -38.87 23.77 3.84
N GLU A 58 -40.00 24.43 3.56
CA GLU A 58 -41.20 23.75 3.06
C GLU A 58 -40.96 23.15 1.67
N MET A 59 -40.33 23.91 0.76
CA MET A 59 -39.94 23.41 -0.55
C MET A 59 -38.90 22.29 -0.44
N ALA A 60 -37.92 22.46 0.43
CA ALA A 60 -36.85 21.50 0.65
C ALA A 60 -37.39 20.15 1.14
N ARG A 61 -38.42 20.15 1.98
CA ARG A 61 -39.04 18.90 2.46
C ARG A 61 -39.72 18.08 1.35
N LYS A 62 -40.11 18.72 0.24
CA LYS A 62 -40.75 18.05 -0.90
C LYS A 62 -39.73 17.38 -1.82
N GLU A 63 -38.45 17.77 -1.72
CA GLU A 63 -37.39 17.33 -2.61
C GLU A 63 -36.50 16.26 -1.97
N ASP A 64 -35.97 15.33 -2.77
CA ASP A 64 -35.00 14.33 -2.34
C ASP A 64 -33.56 14.82 -2.58
N PHE A 65 -33.02 15.54 -1.60
CA PHE A 65 -31.62 16.00 -1.65
C PHE A 65 -30.60 14.88 -1.49
N ASP A 66 -30.97 13.72 -0.94
CA ASP A 66 -30.03 12.60 -0.79
C ASP A 66 -29.62 12.08 -2.17
N ARG A 67 -30.57 12.00 -3.11
CA ARG A 67 -30.29 11.61 -4.49
C ARG A 67 -29.41 12.64 -5.20
N VAL A 68 -29.66 13.93 -5.00
CA VAL A 68 -28.84 15.02 -5.56
C VAL A 68 -27.42 14.96 -4.99
N TRP A 69 -27.29 14.83 -3.68
CA TRP A 69 -26.00 14.75 -3.00
C TRP A 69 -25.21 13.50 -3.37
N LEU A 70 -25.88 12.36 -3.55
CA LEU A 70 -25.25 11.14 -4.07
C LEU A 70 -24.63 11.34 -5.45
N LYS A 71 -25.29 12.11 -6.32
CA LYS A 71 -24.74 12.45 -7.64
C LYS A 71 -23.51 13.35 -7.52
N VAL A 72 -23.59 14.40 -6.70
CA VAL A 72 -22.45 15.32 -6.46
C VAL A 72 -21.25 14.56 -5.88
N ARG A 73 -21.46 13.72 -4.85
CA ARG A 73 -20.41 12.91 -4.24
C ARG A 73 -19.78 11.93 -5.22
N ARG A 74 -20.58 11.37 -6.14
CA ARG A 74 -20.07 10.48 -7.18
C ARG A 74 -19.11 11.21 -8.11
N GLU A 75 -19.48 12.43 -8.52
CA GLU A 75 -18.70 13.23 -9.47
C GLU A 75 -17.38 13.73 -8.87
N LEU A 76 -17.41 14.23 -7.63
CA LEU A 76 -16.19 14.63 -6.91
C LEU A 76 -15.19 13.47 -6.78
N ARG A 77 -15.69 12.26 -6.53
CA ARG A 77 -14.85 11.06 -6.43
C ARG A 77 -14.35 10.56 -7.79
N SER A 78 -15.04 10.86 -8.90
CA SER A 78 -14.54 10.51 -10.23
C SER A 78 -13.46 11.45 -10.71
N GLU A 79 -13.53 12.75 -10.40
CA GLU A 79 -12.48 13.71 -10.76
C GLU A 79 -11.15 13.42 -10.07
N GLU A 80 -11.18 13.04 -8.79
CA GLU A 80 -9.96 12.60 -8.09
C GLU A 80 -9.37 11.35 -8.76
N LYS A 81 -10.24 10.47 -9.28
CA LYS A 81 -9.83 9.25 -9.98
C LYS A 81 -9.27 9.49 -11.38
N THR A 82 -9.73 10.50 -12.11
CA THR A 82 -9.15 10.81 -13.43
C THR A 82 -7.78 11.47 -13.29
N ALA A 83 -7.59 12.33 -12.29
CA ALA A 83 -6.32 13.04 -12.07
C ALA A 83 -5.12 12.13 -11.75
N TRP A 84 -5.30 11.06 -10.95
CA TRP A 84 -4.21 10.09 -10.74
C TRP A 84 -3.99 9.19 -11.97
N TRP A 85 -5.07 8.77 -12.65
CA TRP A 85 -4.96 7.96 -13.86
C TRP A 85 -4.28 8.70 -15.01
N GLU A 86 -4.50 10.01 -15.15
CA GLU A 86 -3.83 10.85 -16.14
C GLU A 86 -2.33 11.05 -15.81
N ARG A 87 -1.97 11.17 -14.53
CA ARG A 87 -0.56 11.17 -14.09
C ARG A 87 0.14 9.83 -14.32
N VAL A 88 -0.52 8.71 -14.06
CA VAL A 88 0.04 7.37 -14.31
C VAL A 88 0.14 7.11 -15.81
N ARG A 89 -0.92 7.43 -16.57
CA ARG A 89 -0.94 7.23 -18.03
C ARG A 89 0.10 8.09 -18.74
N SER A 90 0.35 9.31 -18.30
CA SER A 90 1.42 10.14 -18.87
C SER A 90 2.81 9.59 -18.57
N TRP A 91 3.01 8.90 -17.44
CA TRP A 91 4.27 8.20 -17.15
C TRP A 91 4.48 6.96 -18.04
N PHE A 92 3.39 6.25 -18.38
CA PHE A 92 3.41 5.12 -19.31
C PHE A 92 3.35 5.53 -20.79
N ALA A 93 3.07 6.80 -21.10
CA ALA A 93 3.03 7.34 -22.46
C ALA A 93 4.41 7.86 -22.95
N LEU A 94 5.51 7.35 -22.37
CA LEU A 94 6.84 7.57 -22.95
C LEU A 94 6.93 6.88 -24.32
N PRO A 95 7.60 7.50 -25.32
CA PRO A 95 7.56 7.06 -26.70
C PRO A 95 8.18 5.66 -26.85
N VAL A 96 7.37 4.75 -27.42
CA VAL A 96 7.60 3.32 -27.68
C VAL A 96 8.94 2.98 -28.37
N LEU A 97 9.68 3.98 -28.87
CA LEU A 97 10.99 3.77 -29.51
C LEU A 97 12.14 3.43 -28.54
N HIS A 98 12.13 3.90 -27.29
CA HIS A 98 13.28 3.68 -26.38
C HIS A 98 13.16 2.41 -25.51
N GLN A 99 11.98 1.77 -25.48
CA GLN A 99 11.66 0.65 -24.59
C GLN A 99 12.26 -0.68 -25.06
N LYS A 100 12.46 -0.89 -26.37
CA LYS A 100 13.02 -2.15 -26.91
C LYS A 100 14.52 -2.35 -26.64
N ARG A 101 15.28 -1.28 -26.38
CA ARG A 101 16.75 -1.36 -26.29
C ARG A 101 17.29 -1.64 -24.88
N VAL A 102 16.52 -1.35 -23.84
CA VAL A 102 16.96 -1.53 -22.43
C VAL A 102 16.23 -2.70 -21.74
N TRP A 103 15.05 -3.11 -22.21
CA TRP A 103 14.30 -4.20 -21.59
C TRP A 103 14.88 -5.58 -21.90
N VAL A 104 15.50 -5.76 -23.07
CA VAL A 104 16.15 -7.04 -23.43
C VAL A 104 17.27 -7.42 -22.45
N PRO A 105 18.25 -6.55 -22.13
CA PRO A 105 19.28 -6.92 -21.15
C PRO A 105 18.72 -7.05 -19.72
N ALA A 106 17.71 -6.26 -19.35
CA ALA A 106 17.11 -6.33 -18.02
C ALA A 106 16.32 -7.64 -17.79
N VAL A 107 15.52 -8.08 -18.77
CA VAL A 107 14.80 -9.35 -18.71
C VAL A 107 15.76 -10.54 -18.76
N ALA A 108 16.81 -10.46 -19.59
CA ALA A 108 17.86 -11.48 -19.61
C ALA A 108 18.58 -11.62 -18.25
N ALA A 109 18.95 -10.50 -17.63
CA ALA A 109 19.57 -10.51 -16.30
C ALA A 109 18.65 -11.09 -15.22
N MET A 110 17.35 -10.75 -15.27
CA MET A 110 16.35 -11.31 -14.35
C MET A 110 16.17 -12.82 -14.54
N LEU A 111 16.09 -13.29 -15.79
CA LEU A 111 16.00 -14.72 -16.10
C LEU A 111 17.25 -15.47 -15.66
N VAL A 112 18.45 -14.90 -15.85
CA VAL A 112 19.71 -15.48 -15.36
C VAL A 112 19.71 -15.53 -13.83
N LEU A 113 19.29 -14.46 -13.15
CA LEU A 113 19.20 -14.43 -11.69
C LEU A 113 18.23 -15.50 -11.17
N ILE A 114 17.06 -15.64 -11.79
CA ILE A 114 16.08 -16.67 -11.47
C ILE A 114 16.68 -18.06 -11.72
N PHE A 115 17.33 -18.28 -12.87
CA PHE A 115 17.93 -19.57 -13.21
C PHE A 115 19.07 -19.98 -12.27
N VAL A 116 19.79 -19.01 -11.69
CA VAL A 116 20.85 -19.26 -10.69
C VAL A 116 20.26 -19.49 -9.30
N THR A 117 19.25 -18.72 -8.90
CA THR A 117 18.69 -18.76 -7.54
C THR A 117 17.71 -19.91 -7.32
N VAL A 118 16.92 -20.28 -8.33
CA VAL A 118 15.95 -21.39 -8.26
C VAL A 118 16.60 -22.73 -7.89
N PRO A 119 17.67 -23.22 -8.55
CA PRO A 119 18.29 -24.50 -8.18
C PRO A 119 18.94 -24.47 -6.79
N PHE A 120 19.35 -23.29 -6.31
CA PHE A 120 19.90 -23.13 -4.96
C PHE A 120 18.81 -23.21 -3.89
N LEU A 121 17.62 -22.67 -4.18
CA LEU A 121 16.44 -22.74 -3.32
C LEU A 121 15.71 -24.09 -3.40
N THR A 122 15.83 -24.81 -4.51
CA THR A 122 15.21 -26.15 -4.70
C THR A 122 16.14 -27.32 -4.36
N LYS A 123 17.40 -27.05 -4.00
CA LYS A 123 18.32 -28.06 -3.44
C LYS A 123 17.82 -28.51 -2.05
N LYS A 124 16.84 -29.42 -2.03
CA LYS A 124 16.55 -30.27 -0.88
C LYS A 124 17.81 -31.07 -0.55
N SER A 125 18.15 -31.15 0.74
CA SER A 125 19.27 -31.89 1.31
C SER A 125 19.45 -33.28 0.67
N PRO A 126 20.69 -33.74 0.41
CA PRO A 126 20.91 -35.04 -0.20
C PRO A 126 20.48 -36.14 0.77
N SER A 127 19.45 -36.90 0.39
CA SER A 127 19.15 -38.18 1.03
C SER A 127 20.26 -39.18 0.69
N LEU A 128 20.90 -39.71 1.73
CA LEU A 128 21.84 -40.83 1.69
C LEU A 128 21.24 -42.00 0.87
N PRO A 129 21.95 -42.58 -0.11
CA PRO A 129 21.58 -43.90 -0.61
C PRO A 129 22.05 -44.94 0.40
N ALA A 130 21.11 -45.67 0.98
CA ALA A 130 21.37 -46.93 1.65
C ALA A 130 21.59 -47.99 0.57
N ASP A 131 22.83 -48.44 0.40
CA ASP A 131 23.10 -49.74 -0.22
C ASP A 131 24.37 -50.32 0.40
N PHE A 132 24.23 -51.52 0.96
CA PHE A 132 25.23 -52.24 1.76
C PHE A 132 26.13 -53.08 0.86
N GLY A 133 27.44 -53.17 1.16
CA GLY A 133 28.38 -53.96 0.35
C GLY A 133 29.66 -54.44 1.05
N VAL A 134 29.53 -55.42 1.96
CA VAL A 134 30.58 -56.21 2.68
C VAL A 134 31.27 -55.49 3.86
N GLU A 135 30.72 -55.72 5.07
CA GLU A 135 31.15 -55.03 6.30
C GLU A 135 32.34 -55.68 7.02
N TYR A 136 32.70 -56.95 6.76
CA TYR A 136 33.88 -57.58 7.36
C TYR A 136 34.26 -58.92 6.71
N VAL A 137 35.56 -59.16 6.47
CA VAL A 137 36.11 -60.47 6.10
C VAL A 137 37.36 -60.72 6.93
N GLU A 138 37.37 -61.79 7.73
CA GLU A 138 38.52 -62.24 8.51
C GLU A 138 38.81 -63.71 8.19
N SER A 139 40.06 -64.00 7.83
CA SER A 139 40.58 -65.36 7.66
C SER A 139 41.78 -65.53 8.57
N LYS A 140 41.85 -66.64 9.30
CA LYS A 140 42.95 -66.91 10.25
C LYS A 140 44.26 -67.36 9.60
N THR A 141 44.24 -67.75 8.33
CA THR A 141 45.41 -68.32 7.63
C THR A 141 45.88 -67.47 6.46
N ASN A 142 45.06 -66.52 6.01
CA ASN A 142 45.30 -65.77 4.78
C ASN A 142 45.07 -64.28 5.01
N ASN A 143 45.97 -63.45 4.48
CA ASN A 143 45.75 -62.00 4.44
C ASN A 143 44.73 -61.68 3.33
N VAL A 144 43.75 -60.85 3.63
CA VAL A 144 42.66 -60.51 2.70
C VAL A 144 42.71 -59.02 2.38
N MET A 145 42.61 -58.68 1.09
CA MET A 145 42.44 -57.31 0.63
C MET A 145 41.16 -57.21 -0.20
N VAL A 146 40.28 -56.29 0.19
CA VAL A 146 39.00 -56.03 -0.49
C VAL A 146 39.09 -54.68 -1.18
N TYR A 147 38.77 -54.64 -2.48
CA TYR A 147 38.74 -53.41 -3.25
C TYR A 147 37.37 -53.26 -3.92
N GLU A 148 36.72 -52.12 -3.67
CA GLU A 148 35.45 -51.76 -4.31
C GLU A 148 35.73 -50.95 -5.57
N VAL A 149 35.31 -51.48 -6.72
CA VAL A 149 35.42 -50.77 -8.01
C VAL A 149 34.02 -50.38 -8.45
N GLY A 150 33.48 -49.35 -7.80
CA GLY A 150 32.17 -48.79 -8.11
C GLY A 150 30.97 -49.58 -7.56
N PRO A 151 29.73 -49.13 -7.85
CA PRO A 151 28.53 -49.52 -7.12
C PRO A 151 28.01 -50.96 -7.40
N ALA A 152 28.71 -51.78 -8.16
CA ALA A 152 28.18 -53.08 -8.59
C ALA A 152 29.21 -54.24 -8.58
N VAL A 153 30.48 -54.00 -8.24
CA VAL A 153 31.50 -55.05 -8.27
C VAL A 153 32.51 -54.89 -7.13
N THR A 154 32.57 -55.91 -6.26
CA THR A 154 33.59 -56.04 -5.21
C THR A 154 34.55 -57.16 -5.59
N VAL A 155 35.85 -56.86 -5.58
CA VAL A 155 36.90 -57.84 -5.87
C VAL A 155 37.64 -58.16 -4.57
N ILE A 156 37.67 -59.46 -4.21
CA ILE A 156 38.33 -59.95 -2.99
C ILE A 156 39.55 -60.75 -3.40
N TRP A 157 40.72 -60.33 -2.90
CA TRP A 157 41.99 -61.03 -3.10
C TRP A 157 42.38 -61.76 -1.81
N LEU A 158 42.70 -63.05 -1.93
CA LEU A 158 43.16 -63.90 -0.84
C LEU A 158 44.64 -64.23 -1.07
N PHE A 159 45.49 -63.91 -0.09
CA PHE A 159 46.91 -64.26 -0.11
C PHE A 159 47.15 -65.37 0.93
N GLU A 160 47.69 -66.51 0.53
CA GLU A 160 48.16 -67.56 1.45
C GLU A 160 49.29 -66.99 2.31
N GLY A 161 49.16 -67.09 3.64
CA GLY A 161 50.19 -66.65 4.56
C GLY A 161 51.34 -67.67 4.62
N ASP A 162 52.57 -67.18 4.71
CA ASP A 162 53.76 -68.02 4.84
C ASP A 162 53.64 -68.89 6.10
N GLU A 163 53.81 -70.21 5.95
CA GLU A 163 53.81 -71.17 7.04
C GLU A 163 54.93 -70.81 8.04
N GLU A 164 54.58 -70.49 9.30
CA GLU A 164 55.56 -70.38 10.39
C GLU A 164 56.20 -71.76 10.59
N GLU A 165 57.44 -71.91 10.11
CA GLU A 165 58.32 -73.04 10.47
C GLU A 165 58.47 -73.09 11.99
N ALA A 166 57.78 -74.04 12.60
CA ALA A 166 57.98 -74.44 13.98
C ALA A 166 59.43 -74.93 14.16
N THR A 167 60.25 -74.15 14.87
CA THR A 167 61.52 -74.65 15.44
C THR A 167 61.34 -74.84 16.95
N PRO A 168 61.15 -76.08 17.44
CA PRO A 168 61.45 -76.39 18.83
C PRO A 168 62.97 -76.56 18.99
N SER A 169 63.45 -76.19 20.18
CA SER A 169 64.84 -76.30 20.65
C SER A 169 65.43 -77.71 20.54
#